data_AF-A0A7V6HGP5-F1
#
_entry.id   AF-A0A7V6HGP5-F1
#
_cell.length_a   1.000
_cell.length_b   1.000
_cell.length_c   1.000
_cell.angle_alpha   90.00
_cell.angle_beta   90.00
_cell.angle_gamma   90.00
#
_symmetry.space_group_name_H-M   'P 1'
#
loop_
_entity.id
_entity.type
_entity.pdbx_description
1 polymer ?
#
loop_
_entity_poly.entity_id
_entity_poly.type
_entity_poly.pdbx_seq_one_letter_code
_entity_poly.pdbx_strand_id
1 'polypeptide(L)'
;MMRVKIGVVGMLVACGVWHSAAKDFTGPDEWHTVHTNAVKAWQTAQSKALPADTVWRGVVADRQRREVRLLAEAVGHRVGITAEFLLVGPLSDRAYEAVAVTVAMPGDIVRAVESLGLARGGCIGSRPFRFWPCGERITATVRRLDVPDAPARPLQVLINDAEKENPLVGEGGLVFTGARWEGGGCSADTNMPSSIISLYNAPDTVFDVPFRVSQGEVYGRLSLAEALPYGAPLEIVLRPLMPADGRPRVLPLTVSATWNGERVTLTCTHADGSKTKEGDMAEVLTWLHAQSEAGREPYLTIHFDDAMPLRRAVGVAHVFDIVDGKGIKLDGKADDGLYPRAFLPQEKWREHKDRHPQPFELHVTQAEGGTLSKKLVFIEEDWTVEGLDPKLTPRDYPFTEWEEFPKLVIKAGGTDSKVRLLFVHAPADLPLSTFMPGVRAVADRLNLVYVFGN
;
A
#
# COMPACT_ATOMS: atom_id res chain seq x y z
N MET A 1 -4.43 55.01 10.07
CA MET A 1 -5.56 54.29 10.68
C MET A 1 -5.53 52.85 10.23
N MET A 2 -5.50 51.93 11.20
CA MET A 2 -5.18 50.51 11.06
C MET A 2 -6.23 49.72 10.27
N ARG A 3 -5.74 48.89 9.34
CA ARG A 3 -6.48 47.83 8.67
C ARG A 3 -6.69 46.67 9.64
N VAL A 4 -7.94 46.32 9.92
CA VAL A 4 -8.29 45.09 10.64
C VAL A 4 -8.46 43.99 9.60
N LYS A 5 -7.52 43.03 9.59
CA LYS A 5 -7.65 41.75 8.89
C LYS A 5 -8.47 40.82 9.78
N ILE A 6 -9.68 40.46 9.36
CA ILE A 6 -10.43 39.35 9.98
C ILE A 6 -10.13 38.12 9.11
N GLY A 7 -9.22 37.29 9.62
CA GLY A 7 -8.97 35.95 9.07
C GLY A 7 -10.15 35.06 9.43
N VAL A 8 -10.80 34.50 8.41
CA VAL A 8 -11.78 33.43 8.58
C VAL A 8 -11.00 32.15 8.84
N VAL A 9 -11.13 31.64 10.06
CA VAL A 9 -10.68 30.32 10.49
C VAL A 9 -11.56 29.29 9.77
N GLY A 10 -11.03 28.69 8.71
CA GLY A 10 -11.60 27.50 8.10
C GLY A 10 -11.55 26.34 9.09
N MET A 11 -12.72 25.79 9.38
CA MET A 11 -12.93 24.61 10.21
C MET A 11 -12.20 23.41 9.59
N LEU A 12 -10.97 23.17 10.04
CA LEU A 12 -10.41 21.82 10.04
C LEU A 12 -11.32 20.99 10.94
N VAL A 13 -12.01 20.01 10.37
CA VAL A 13 -12.47 18.83 11.14
C VAL A 13 -11.21 18.06 11.50
N ALA A 14 -10.45 18.62 12.46
CA ALA A 14 -9.50 17.89 13.24
C ALA A 14 -10.31 16.85 14.01
N CYS A 15 -9.96 15.58 13.86
CA CYS A 15 -10.45 14.48 14.66
C CYS A 15 -10.37 14.85 16.15
N GLY A 16 -11.49 15.33 16.70
CA GLY A 16 -11.67 15.63 18.11
C GLY A 16 -11.80 14.37 18.97
N VAL A 17 -10.90 13.41 18.77
CA VAL A 17 -10.71 12.25 19.67
C VAL A 17 -9.38 12.37 20.43
N TRP A 18 -8.59 13.42 20.17
CA TRP A 18 -7.26 13.64 20.74
C TRP A 18 -7.19 13.93 22.25
N HIS A 19 -8.29 13.85 23.01
CA HIS A 19 -8.26 14.10 24.46
C HIS A 19 -8.94 13.01 25.32
N SER A 20 -9.56 11.99 24.72
CA SER A 20 -10.15 10.89 25.51
C SER A 20 -9.29 9.63 25.55
N ALA A 21 -8.44 9.37 24.53
CA ALA A 21 -7.55 8.20 24.51
C ALA A 21 -6.31 8.35 25.42
N ALA A 22 -5.91 9.58 25.74
CA ALA A 22 -4.75 9.84 26.61
C ALA A 22 -4.97 9.47 28.10
N LYS A 23 -6.20 9.14 28.52
CA LYS A 23 -6.47 8.71 29.90
C LYS A 23 -6.03 7.29 30.21
N ASP A 24 -5.72 6.48 29.20
CA ASP A 24 -5.39 5.06 29.34
C ASP A 24 -3.94 4.72 28.91
N PHE A 25 -3.13 5.73 28.58
CA PHE A 25 -1.69 5.53 28.41
C PHE A 25 -1.06 5.20 29.76
N THR A 26 -0.42 4.03 29.84
CA THR A 26 0.23 3.53 31.06
C THR A 26 1.73 3.29 30.88
N GLY A 27 2.26 3.62 29.69
CA GLY A 27 3.70 3.79 29.49
C GLY A 27 4.19 5.11 30.11
N PRO A 28 5.50 5.35 30.17
CA PRO A 28 6.04 6.58 30.75
C PRO A 28 5.71 7.81 29.89
N ASP A 29 5.49 8.95 30.54
CA ASP A 29 5.18 10.24 29.89
C ASP A 29 6.23 10.68 28.84
N GLU A 30 7.47 10.21 28.97
CA GLU A 30 8.55 10.32 27.98
C GLU A 30 9.27 8.96 27.86
N TRP A 31 9.44 8.45 26.63
CA TRP A 31 10.28 7.28 26.38
C TRP A 31 11.75 7.67 26.56
N HIS A 32 12.33 7.34 27.70
CA HIS A 32 13.76 7.49 27.93
C HIS A 32 14.55 6.39 27.23
N THR A 33 15.65 6.78 26.58
CA THR A 33 16.53 5.98 25.74
C THR A 33 16.79 4.56 26.26
N VAL A 34 16.81 3.61 25.32
CA VAL A 34 17.16 2.19 25.48
C VAL A 34 18.35 1.99 26.42
N HIS A 35 18.32 0.94 27.25
CA HIS A 35 19.42 0.47 28.10
C HIS A 35 20.74 0.37 27.31
N THR A 36 21.49 1.47 27.25
CA THR A 36 22.67 1.62 26.39
C THR A 36 23.77 0.61 26.72
N ASN A 37 23.86 0.19 27.98
CA ASN A 37 24.75 -0.87 28.44
C ASN A 37 24.35 -2.25 27.90
N ALA A 38 23.06 -2.59 27.87
CA ALA A 38 22.55 -3.85 27.34
C ALA A 38 22.79 -3.92 25.82
N VAL A 39 22.53 -2.81 25.11
CA VAL A 39 22.82 -2.68 23.68
C VAL A 39 24.31 -2.90 23.40
N LYS A 40 25.19 -2.22 24.14
CA LYS A 40 26.64 -2.35 23.96
C LYS A 40 27.14 -3.77 24.25
N ALA A 41 26.64 -4.40 25.31
CA ALA A 41 27.00 -5.77 25.67
C ALA A 41 26.54 -6.76 24.59
N TRP A 42 25.28 -6.65 24.14
CA TRP A 42 24.74 -7.47 23.06
C TRP A 42 25.54 -7.27 21.76
N GLN A 43 25.77 -6.02 21.36
CA GLN A 43 26.54 -5.70 20.16
C GLN A 43 27.95 -6.30 20.20
N THR A 44 28.64 -6.15 21.33
CA THR A 44 29.99 -6.70 21.52
C THR A 44 30.00 -8.22 21.42
N ALA A 45 28.97 -8.89 21.96
CA ALA A 45 28.83 -10.33 21.86
C ALA A 45 28.61 -10.77 20.39
N GLN A 46 27.72 -10.09 19.66
CA GLN A 46 27.45 -10.45 18.26
C GLN A 46 28.64 -10.17 17.34
N SER A 47 29.34 -9.03 17.51
CA SER A 47 30.54 -8.69 16.72
C SER A 47 31.69 -9.69 16.89
N LYS A 48 31.72 -10.47 17.97
CA LYS A 48 32.68 -11.57 18.14
C LYS A 48 32.25 -12.86 17.46
N ALA A 49 30.93 -13.05 17.30
CA ALA A 49 30.34 -14.30 16.81
C ALA A 49 30.06 -14.29 15.30
N LEU A 50 29.88 -13.10 14.71
CA LEU A 50 29.44 -12.94 13.32
C LEU A 50 30.37 -12.00 12.53
N PRO A 51 30.43 -12.14 11.18
CA PRO A 51 31.16 -11.23 10.30
C PRO A 51 30.72 -9.77 10.45
N ALA A 52 31.66 -8.83 10.38
CA ALA A 52 31.39 -7.41 10.60
C ALA A 52 30.36 -6.81 9.60
N ASP A 53 30.28 -7.32 8.37
CA ASP A 53 29.33 -6.88 7.34
C ASP A 53 27.88 -7.36 7.60
N THR A 54 27.66 -8.13 8.66
CA THR A 54 26.35 -8.67 9.05
C THR A 54 25.88 -8.13 10.40
N VAL A 55 26.58 -7.13 10.94
CA VAL A 55 26.39 -6.64 12.30
C VAL A 55 26.19 -5.13 12.29
N TRP A 56 24.97 -4.70 12.60
CA TRP A 56 24.58 -3.29 12.76
C TRP A 56 24.11 -3.03 14.19
N ARG A 57 23.84 -1.77 14.55
CA ARG A 57 23.40 -1.43 15.90
C ARG A 57 22.04 -2.08 16.19
N GLY A 58 22.02 -3.02 17.13
CA GLY A 58 20.80 -3.71 17.57
C GLY A 58 20.17 -4.68 16.57
N VAL A 59 20.83 -4.93 15.44
CA VAL A 59 20.40 -5.95 14.47
C VAL A 59 21.60 -6.68 13.89
N VAL A 60 21.49 -8.00 13.79
CA VAL A 60 22.48 -8.85 13.12
C VAL A 60 21.82 -9.85 12.19
N ALA A 61 22.54 -10.25 11.15
CA ALA A 61 22.13 -11.31 10.23
C ALA A 61 23.05 -12.54 10.37
N ASP A 62 22.50 -13.66 10.83
CA ASP A 62 23.19 -14.95 10.85
C ASP A 62 22.85 -15.69 9.55
N ARG A 63 23.69 -15.54 8.53
CA ARG A 63 23.50 -16.17 7.21
C ARG A 63 23.55 -17.70 7.28
N GLN A 64 24.29 -18.27 8.25
CA GLN A 64 24.40 -19.72 8.42
C GLN A 64 23.10 -20.31 8.98
N ARG A 65 22.51 -19.64 9.99
CA ARG A 65 21.20 -20.02 10.54
C ARG A 65 20.02 -19.49 9.72
N ARG A 66 20.27 -18.63 8.74
CA ARG A 66 19.28 -17.89 7.94
C ARG A 66 18.28 -17.13 8.81
N GLU A 67 18.78 -16.35 9.75
CA GLU A 67 17.93 -15.56 10.65
C GLU A 67 18.48 -14.15 10.89
N VAL A 68 17.57 -13.20 11.13
CA VAL A 68 17.90 -11.85 11.61
C VAL A 68 17.51 -11.76 13.08
N ARG A 69 18.40 -11.24 13.92
CA ARG A 69 18.14 -11.04 15.35
C ARG A 69 18.14 -9.56 15.68
N LEU A 70 17.09 -9.13 16.37
CA LEU A 70 16.86 -7.75 16.78
C LEU A 70 16.88 -7.66 18.30
N LEU A 71 17.52 -6.61 18.82
CA LEU A 71 17.39 -6.21 20.21
C LEU A 71 16.26 -5.18 20.33
N ALA A 72 15.32 -5.44 21.23
CA ALA A 72 14.20 -4.56 21.51
C ALA A 72 13.94 -4.46 23.02
N GLU A 73 13.07 -3.53 23.41
CA GLU A 73 12.59 -3.35 24.77
C GLU A 73 11.07 -3.28 24.76
N ALA A 74 10.44 -3.92 25.76
CA ALA A 74 9.00 -3.83 25.93
C ALA A 74 8.57 -2.42 26.35
N VAL A 75 7.44 -1.95 25.81
CA VAL A 75 6.91 -0.61 26.15
C VAL A 75 6.28 -0.55 27.54
N GLY A 76 5.90 -1.68 28.14
CA GLY A 76 5.34 -1.68 29.50
C GLY A 76 3.82 -1.50 29.59
N HIS A 77 3.09 -1.65 28.48
CA HIS A 77 1.63 -1.52 28.47
C HIS A 77 0.93 -2.61 29.30
N ARG A 78 -0.25 -2.26 29.83
CA ARG A 78 -1.18 -3.22 30.44
C ARG A 78 -1.89 -4.06 29.36
N VAL A 79 -2.31 -5.27 29.74
CA VAL A 79 -3.15 -6.15 28.90
C VAL A 79 -4.42 -5.42 28.46
N GLY A 80 -4.85 -5.64 27.22
CA GLY A 80 -6.09 -5.08 26.66
C GLY A 80 -5.95 -3.71 26.00
N ILE A 81 -4.79 -3.06 26.08
CA ILE A 81 -4.52 -1.83 25.32
C ILE A 81 -4.48 -2.14 23.82
N THR A 82 -5.11 -1.28 23.01
CA THR A 82 -5.07 -1.37 21.55
C THR A 82 -3.62 -1.33 21.06
N ALA A 83 -3.27 -2.28 20.20
CA ALA A 83 -1.95 -2.35 19.59
C ALA A 83 -2.08 -2.20 18.08
N GLU A 84 -1.38 -1.23 17.50
CA GLU A 84 -1.27 -1.03 16.06
C GLU A 84 0.08 -1.53 15.51
N PHE A 85 1.07 -1.70 16.39
CA PHE A 85 2.41 -2.15 16.03
C PHE A 85 2.92 -3.22 17.00
N LEU A 86 3.52 -4.27 16.45
CA LEU A 86 4.31 -5.22 17.26
C LEU A 86 5.70 -4.64 17.56
N LEU A 87 6.25 -3.87 16.64
CA LEU A 87 7.58 -3.31 16.76
C LEU A 87 7.69 -1.97 16.02
N VAL A 88 8.22 -0.97 16.70
CA VAL A 88 8.57 0.34 16.11
C VAL A 88 10.05 0.65 16.30
N GLY A 89 10.57 1.51 15.43
CA GLY A 89 11.95 1.96 15.43
C GLY A 89 12.23 3.04 16.47
N PRO A 90 13.51 3.42 16.64
CA PRO A 90 13.97 4.29 17.72
C PRO A 90 13.47 5.74 17.62
N LEU A 91 12.97 6.16 16.45
CA LEU A 91 12.45 7.51 16.24
C LEU A 91 10.92 7.59 16.34
N SER A 92 10.23 6.50 16.70
CA SER A 92 8.77 6.47 16.76
C SER A 92 8.20 7.29 17.91
N ASP A 93 7.07 7.96 17.68
CA ASP A 93 6.20 8.58 18.68
C ASP A 93 5.04 7.66 19.05
N ARG A 94 4.93 6.50 18.38
CA ARG A 94 3.83 5.52 18.54
C ARG A 94 4.15 4.42 19.52
N ALA A 95 5.08 4.63 20.43
CA ALA A 95 5.33 3.68 21.52
C ALA A 95 4.03 3.39 22.29
N TYR A 96 3.15 4.37 22.45
CA TYR A 96 1.87 4.22 23.14
C TYR A 96 0.86 3.28 22.46
N GLU A 97 1.10 2.90 21.19
CA GLU A 97 0.31 1.95 20.38
C GLU A 97 1.15 0.71 19.98
N ALA A 98 2.35 0.55 20.54
CA ALA A 98 3.31 -0.49 20.17
C ALA A 98 3.62 -1.46 21.33
N VAL A 99 3.90 -2.73 21.00
CA VAL A 99 4.32 -3.72 22.00
C VAL A 99 5.77 -3.51 22.45
N ALA A 100 6.67 -3.21 21.51
CA ALA A 100 8.10 -3.04 21.76
C ALA A 100 8.72 -1.97 20.87
N VAL A 101 9.86 -1.43 21.31
CA VAL A 101 10.71 -0.49 20.56
C VAL A 101 12.08 -1.14 20.36
N THR A 102 12.63 -1.07 19.15
CA THR A 102 14.02 -1.50 18.87
C THR A 102 14.97 -0.31 18.75
N VAL A 103 16.26 -0.54 19.01
CA VAL A 103 17.32 0.43 18.66
C VAL A 103 17.81 0.34 17.23
N ALA A 104 17.44 -0.74 16.53
CA ALA A 104 17.83 -0.92 15.15
C ALA A 104 17.06 0.07 14.26
N MET A 105 17.79 0.72 13.35
CA MET A 105 17.15 1.54 12.32
C MET A 105 16.40 0.63 11.35
N PRO A 106 15.17 0.97 10.92
CA PRO A 106 14.42 0.23 9.92
C PRO A 106 15.26 -0.20 8.69
N GLY A 107 16.07 0.71 8.14
CA GLY A 107 16.94 0.44 6.99
C GLY A 107 18.03 -0.60 7.29
N ASP A 108 18.55 -0.68 8.52
CA ASP A 108 19.50 -1.74 8.92
C ASP A 108 18.81 -3.10 9.00
N ILE A 109 17.55 -3.13 9.47
CA ILE A 109 16.74 -4.35 9.51
C ILE A 109 16.48 -4.86 8.10
N VAL A 110 16.11 -3.97 7.17
CA VAL A 110 15.92 -4.31 5.76
C VAL A 110 17.21 -4.91 5.17
N ARG A 111 18.36 -4.23 5.34
CA ARG A 111 19.66 -4.73 4.87
C ARG A 111 20.02 -6.09 5.46
N ALA A 112 19.73 -6.31 6.74
CA ALA A 112 19.96 -7.60 7.40
C ALA A 112 19.13 -8.72 6.75
N VAL A 113 17.86 -8.47 6.45
CA VAL A 113 16.98 -9.44 5.77
C VAL A 113 17.43 -9.69 4.33
N GLU A 114 17.81 -8.65 3.59
CA GLU A 114 18.35 -8.79 2.23
C GLU A 114 19.62 -9.66 2.19
N SER A 115 20.44 -9.57 3.24
CA SER A 115 21.64 -10.40 3.36
C SER A 115 21.36 -11.90 3.52
N LEU A 116 20.10 -12.28 3.79
CA LEU A 116 19.62 -13.66 3.78
C LEU A 116 19.13 -14.13 2.39
N GLY A 117 19.19 -13.25 1.38
CA GLY A 117 18.76 -13.51 0.00
C GLY A 117 17.31 -13.17 -0.30
N LEU A 118 16.64 -12.40 0.55
CA LEU A 118 15.24 -11.97 0.33
C LEU A 118 15.23 -10.57 -0.28
N ALA A 119 14.61 -10.44 -1.45
CA ALA A 119 14.40 -9.12 -2.05
C ALA A 119 13.32 -8.35 -1.29
N ARG A 120 13.45 -7.02 -1.27
CA ARG A 120 12.37 -6.13 -0.82
C ARG A 120 11.15 -6.37 -1.70
N GLY A 121 9.98 -6.47 -1.06
CA GLY A 121 8.72 -6.47 -1.76
C GLY A 121 8.24 -5.05 -2.02
N GLY A 122 7.04 -4.74 -1.55
CA GLY A 122 6.46 -3.42 -1.73
C GLY A 122 5.35 -3.12 -0.74
N CYS A 123 5.44 -1.95 -0.11
CA CYS A 123 4.38 -1.43 0.74
C CYS A 123 3.16 -1.02 -0.09
N ILE A 124 1.99 -1.02 0.55
CA ILE A 124 0.79 -0.44 -0.05
C ILE A 124 0.98 1.05 -0.37
N GLY A 125 0.26 1.55 -1.37
CA GLY A 125 0.26 2.96 -1.73
C GLY A 125 -0.63 3.28 -2.91
N SER A 126 -1.29 4.44 -2.84
CA SER A 126 -2.14 4.95 -3.92
C SER A 126 -1.33 5.31 -5.18
N ARG A 127 -0.13 5.88 -5.01
CA ARG A 127 0.75 6.26 -6.13
C ARG A 127 1.19 5.05 -6.99
N PRO A 128 1.68 3.94 -6.42
CA PRO A 128 1.98 2.74 -7.21
C PRO A 128 0.74 1.90 -7.57
N PHE A 129 -0.48 2.28 -7.12
CA PHE A 129 -1.69 1.45 -7.22
C PHE A 129 -1.53 0.05 -6.60
N ARG A 130 -0.76 -0.04 -5.51
CA ARG A 130 -0.55 -1.28 -4.76
C ARG A 130 -1.42 -1.26 -3.52
N PHE A 131 -2.41 -2.14 -3.44
CA PHE A 131 -3.34 -2.20 -2.32
C PHE A 131 -3.21 -3.46 -1.47
N TRP A 132 -2.23 -4.30 -1.81
CA TRP A 132 -1.79 -5.46 -1.04
C TRP A 132 -0.33 -5.30 -0.69
N PRO A 133 0.10 -5.62 0.55
CA PRO A 133 1.51 -5.72 0.83
C PRO A 133 2.10 -6.85 -0.03
N CYS A 134 3.24 -6.57 -0.66
CA CYS A 134 3.97 -7.50 -1.51
C CYS A 134 5.30 -7.85 -0.84
N GLY A 135 5.71 -9.12 -0.89
CA GLY A 135 6.97 -9.56 -0.30
C GLY A 135 6.95 -11.02 0.15
N GLU A 136 8.14 -11.58 0.34
CA GLU A 136 8.31 -12.92 0.91
C GLU A 136 7.86 -12.94 2.38
N ARG A 137 7.56 -14.14 2.90
CA ARG A 137 7.04 -14.31 4.26
C ARG A 137 8.16 -14.47 5.27
N ILE A 138 7.97 -13.89 6.45
CA ILE A 138 8.87 -13.99 7.60
C ILE A 138 8.07 -14.45 8.83
N THR A 139 8.61 -15.42 9.57
CA THR A 139 8.15 -15.70 10.93
C THR A 139 8.95 -14.87 11.92
N ALA A 140 8.29 -14.44 13.00
CA ALA A 140 8.92 -13.71 14.08
C ALA A 140 8.73 -14.47 15.40
N THR A 141 9.80 -14.63 16.17
CA THR A 141 9.76 -15.16 17.54
C THR A 141 10.33 -14.14 18.51
N VAL A 142 9.86 -14.16 19.75
CA VAL A 142 10.31 -13.29 20.83
C VAL A 142 10.77 -14.11 22.03
N ARG A 143 11.83 -13.66 22.70
CA ARG A 143 12.24 -14.15 24.02
C ARG A 143 12.68 -13.00 24.92
N ARG A 144 12.50 -13.16 26.22
CA ARG A 144 13.04 -12.26 27.24
C ARG A 144 14.51 -12.57 27.49
N LEU A 145 15.35 -11.54 27.58
CA LEU A 145 16.79 -11.68 27.86
C LEU A 145 17.12 -11.54 29.34
N ASP A 146 16.23 -10.95 30.13
CA ASP A 146 16.36 -10.75 31.57
C ASP A 146 15.89 -11.94 32.40
N VAL A 147 15.25 -12.93 31.77
CA VAL A 147 14.79 -14.17 32.41
C VAL A 147 15.67 -15.33 31.93
N PRO A 148 16.41 -16.00 32.85
CA PRO A 148 17.19 -17.19 32.50
C PRO A 148 16.33 -18.25 31.82
N ASP A 149 16.84 -18.84 30.75
CA ASP A 149 16.20 -19.92 29.98
C ASP A 149 14.79 -19.60 29.46
N ALA A 150 14.45 -18.32 29.29
CA ALA A 150 13.16 -17.93 28.74
C ALA A 150 12.95 -18.54 27.34
N PRO A 151 11.82 -19.26 27.11
CA PRO A 151 11.58 -19.89 25.83
C PRO A 151 11.32 -18.85 24.74
N ALA A 152 11.80 -19.14 23.53
CA ALA A 152 11.35 -18.41 22.35
C ALA A 152 9.90 -18.79 22.04
N ARG A 153 9.05 -17.79 21.87
CA ARG A 153 7.63 -17.94 21.52
C ARG A 153 7.34 -17.21 20.21
N PRO A 154 6.33 -17.59 19.43
CA PRO A 154 5.89 -16.79 18.29
C PRO A 154 5.56 -15.36 18.74
N LEU A 155 6.01 -14.35 18.00
CA LEU A 155 5.82 -12.94 18.40
C LEU A 155 4.33 -12.59 18.50
N GLN A 156 3.47 -13.23 17.69
CA GLN A 156 2.04 -12.99 17.69
C GLN A 156 1.34 -13.31 19.02
N VAL A 157 1.94 -14.12 19.90
CA VAL A 157 1.34 -14.43 21.21
C VAL A 157 1.19 -13.20 22.11
N LEU A 158 1.87 -12.09 21.77
CA LEU A 158 1.75 -10.82 22.47
C LEU A 158 0.48 -10.04 22.07
N ILE A 159 -0.26 -10.49 21.04
CA ILE A 159 -1.47 -9.86 20.54
C ILE A 159 -2.67 -10.80 20.72
N ASN A 160 -3.75 -10.24 21.24
CA ASN A 160 -5.06 -10.85 21.25
C ASN A 160 -5.88 -10.25 20.09
N ASP A 161 -6.30 -11.11 19.16
CA ASP A 161 -7.24 -10.76 18.11
C ASP A 161 -8.67 -11.18 18.54
N ALA A 162 -9.60 -10.23 18.50
CA ALA A 162 -11.01 -10.50 18.80
C ALA A 162 -11.65 -11.49 17.80
N GLU A 163 -11.16 -11.56 16.56
CA GLU A 163 -11.63 -12.50 15.53
C GLU A 163 -10.78 -13.78 15.52
N LYS A 164 -11.10 -14.71 16.42
CA LYS A 164 -10.32 -15.94 16.62
C LYS A 164 -10.33 -16.91 15.44
N GLU A 165 -11.38 -16.91 14.63
CA GLU A 165 -11.50 -17.81 13.48
C GLU A 165 -10.59 -17.41 12.31
N ASN A 166 -10.30 -16.11 12.18
CA ASN A 166 -9.50 -15.54 11.10
C ASN A 166 -8.56 -14.46 11.64
N PRO A 167 -7.54 -14.82 12.44
CA PRO A 167 -6.65 -13.84 13.05
C PRO A 167 -5.79 -13.13 11.99
N LEU A 168 -5.63 -11.81 12.14
CA LEU A 168 -4.75 -11.00 11.26
C LEU A 168 -3.28 -11.41 11.41
N VAL A 169 -2.90 -11.85 12.62
CA VAL A 169 -1.56 -12.32 12.95
C VAL A 169 -1.59 -13.83 13.15
N GLY A 170 -1.49 -14.56 12.03
CA GLY A 170 -1.56 -16.02 12.00
C GLY A 170 -0.24 -16.71 11.62
N GLU A 171 -0.31 -18.01 11.39
CA GLU A 171 0.84 -18.85 11.03
C GLU A 171 1.43 -18.56 9.64
N GLY A 172 0.72 -17.79 8.80
CA GLY A 172 1.16 -17.38 7.46
C GLY A 172 2.35 -16.41 7.42
N GLY A 173 2.78 -15.90 8.58
CA GLY A 173 3.91 -14.99 8.72
C GLY A 173 3.66 -13.57 8.19
N LEU A 174 4.57 -12.67 8.53
CA LEU A 174 4.57 -11.27 8.11
C LEU A 174 5.08 -11.14 6.67
N VAL A 175 4.59 -10.15 5.92
CA VAL A 175 5.10 -9.80 4.59
C VAL A 175 6.34 -8.92 4.75
N PHE A 176 7.47 -9.31 4.18
CA PHE A 176 8.64 -8.43 4.07
C PHE A 176 8.45 -7.42 2.93
N THR A 177 7.84 -6.29 3.24
CA THR A 177 7.65 -5.18 2.29
C THR A 177 8.94 -4.39 2.09
N GLY A 178 9.79 -4.32 3.13
CA GLY A 178 11.09 -3.67 3.08
C GLY A 178 11.07 -2.15 3.25
N ALA A 179 9.94 -1.58 3.67
CA ALA A 179 9.66 -0.14 3.70
C ALA A 179 9.82 0.54 2.32
N ARG A 180 9.47 1.83 2.24
CA ARG A 180 9.72 2.61 1.02
C ARG A 180 11.14 3.16 1.03
N TRP A 181 11.73 3.24 -0.16
CA TRP A 181 13.07 3.79 -0.35
C TRP A 181 13.06 4.93 -1.34
N GLU A 182 13.85 5.97 -1.05
CA GLU A 182 14.13 7.07 -1.96
C GLU A 182 15.65 7.15 -2.18
N GLY A 183 16.08 6.78 -3.38
CA GLY A 183 17.51 6.54 -3.64
C GLY A 183 18.06 5.45 -2.71
N GLY A 184 19.12 5.78 -1.97
CA GLY A 184 19.74 4.88 -0.98
C GLY A 184 19.17 4.99 0.45
N GLY A 185 18.16 5.84 0.68
CA GLY A 185 17.57 6.06 2.02
C GLY A 185 16.27 5.29 2.22
N CYS A 186 16.10 4.70 3.41
CA CYS A 186 14.85 4.11 3.86
C CYS A 186 13.94 5.20 4.46
N SER A 187 12.70 5.35 3.98
CA SER A 187 11.78 6.39 4.46
C SER A 187 11.47 6.25 5.96
N ALA A 188 11.35 5.01 6.45
CA ALA A 188 11.07 4.73 7.86
C ALA A 188 12.21 5.15 8.80
N ASP A 189 13.43 5.35 8.29
CA ASP A 189 14.57 5.82 9.09
C ASP A 189 14.42 7.30 9.49
N THR A 190 13.61 8.08 8.76
CA THR A 190 13.46 9.53 9.01
C THR A 190 12.02 9.96 9.25
N ASN A 191 11.05 9.14 8.85
CA ASN A 191 9.63 9.49 8.92
C ASN A 191 8.93 8.74 10.06
N MET A 192 8.02 9.45 10.72
CA MET A 192 7.08 8.83 11.66
C MET A 192 6.11 7.93 10.89
N PRO A 193 5.71 6.77 11.46
CA PRO A 193 5.97 6.34 12.83
C PRO A 193 7.23 5.47 12.99
N SER A 194 8.17 5.46 12.05
CA SER A 194 9.31 4.53 12.05
C SER A 194 8.87 3.06 12.22
N SER A 195 7.85 2.65 11.45
CA SER A 195 7.19 1.35 11.62
C SER A 195 8.10 0.19 11.20
N ILE A 196 8.26 -0.82 12.07
CA ILE A 196 8.99 -2.05 11.73
C ILE A 196 8.01 -3.20 11.46
N ILE A 197 7.13 -3.52 12.41
CA ILE A 197 6.10 -4.55 12.24
C ILE A 197 4.75 -3.91 12.54
N SER A 198 3.99 -3.61 11.48
CA SER A 198 2.64 -3.08 11.59
C SER A 198 1.59 -4.19 11.65
N LEU A 199 0.51 -3.93 12.37
CA LEU A 199 -0.66 -4.81 12.47
C LEU A 199 -1.78 -4.43 11.50
N TYR A 200 -1.60 -3.35 10.75
CA TYR A 200 -2.45 -2.92 9.64
C TYR A 200 -1.57 -2.62 8.42
N ASN A 201 -2.17 -2.39 7.25
CA ASN A 201 -1.36 -2.03 6.09
C ASN A 201 -0.86 -0.58 6.19
N ALA A 202 0.45 -0.45 6.40
CA ALA A 202 1.11 0.84 6.57
C ALA A 202 2.05 1.12 5.38
N PRO A 203 2.01 2.32 4.77
CA PRO A 203 2.72 2.62 3.53
C PRO A 203 4.25 2.62 3.64
N ASP A 204 4.81 2.69 4.86
CA ASP A 204 6.25 2.79 5.12
C ASP A 204 6.75 1.73 6.13
N THR A 205 5.99 0.66 6.40
CA THR A 205 6.44 -0.38 7.34
C THR A 205 7.45 -1.36 6.71
N VAL A 206 8.34 -1.94 7.52
CA VAL A 206 9.30 -2.96 7.07
C VAL A 206 8.63 -4.33 6.90
N PHE A 207 7.71 -4.67 7.80
CA PHE A 207 6.93 -5.89 7.80
C PHE A 207 5.45 -5.59 8.00
N ASP A 208 4.62 -6.14 7.13
CA ASP A 208 3.18 -5.90 7.09
C ASP A 208 2.41 -7.20 7.32
N VAL A 209 1.13 -7.10 7.67
CA VAL A 209 0.24 -8.26 7.78
C VAL A 209 -0.12 -8.83 6.39
N PRO A 210 -0.46 -10.12 6.27
CA PRO A 210 -0.76 -10.75 4.97
C PRO A 210 -1.95 -10.19 4.18
N PHE A 211 -2.83 -9.49 4.88
CA PHE A 211 -4.19 -9.20 4.48
C PHE A 211 -4.38 -7.73 4.19
N ARG A 212 -5.44 -7.40 3.46
CA ARG A 212 -5.86 -6.01 3.28
C ARG A 212 -6.66 -5.56 4.50
N VAL A 213 -6.06 -4.74 5.35
CA VAL A 213 -6.68 -4.22 6.57
C VAL A 213 -6.24 -2.77 6.82
N SER A 214 -7.22 -1.91 7.04
CA SER A 214 -7.00 -0.50 7.40
C SER A 214 -6.75 -0.32 8.89
N GLN A 215 -6.15 0.80 9.26
CA GLN A 215 -5.96 1.16 10.68
C GLN A 215 -7.28 1.17 11.47
N GLY A 216 -8.36 1.69 10.85
CA GLY A 216 -9.68 1.73 11.47
C GLY A 216 -10.29 0.37 11.76
N GLU A 217 -9.94 -0.66 10.99
CA GLU A 217 -10.38 -2.06 11.21
C GLU A 217 -9.59 -2.75 12.32
N VAL A 218 -8.34 -2.32 12.57
CA VAL A 218 -7.51 -2.82 13.68
C VAL A 218 -7.91 -2.18 15.00
N TYR A 219 -8.34 -0.92 14.97
CA TYR A 219 -8.70 -0.16 16.16
C TYR A 219 -9.81 -0.86 16.96
N GLY A 220 -9.49 -1.29 18.18
CA GLY A 220 -10.41 -2.03 19.06
C GLY A 220 -10.53 -3.53 18.77
N ARG A 221 -9.97 -4.03 17.67
CA ARG A 221 -9.90 -5.47 17.33
C ARG A 221 -8.67 -6.14 17.95
N LEU A 222 -7.51 -5.50 17.79
CA LEU A 222 -6.23 -6.04 18.25
C LEU A 222 -5.80 -5.35 19.54
N SER A 223 -5.52 -6.14 20.58
CA SER A 223 -5.04 -5.64 21.86
C SER A 223 -3.88 -6.46 22.40
N LEU A 224 -3.12 -5.88 23.33
CA LEU A 224 -2.02 -6.58 24.00
C LEU A 224 -2.56 -7.77 24.81
N ALA A 225 -2.05 -8.97 24.55
CA ALA A 225 -2.43 -10.20 25.26
C ALA A 225 -1.68 -10.38 26.60
N GLU A 226 -0.44 -9.88 26.69
CA GLU A 226 0.45 -10.06 27.85
C GLU A 226 1.14 -8.75 28.17
N ALA A 227 1.11 -8.34 29.44
CA ALA A 227 1.88 -7.20 29.93
C ALA A 227 3.33 -7.64 30.20
N LEU A 228 4.28 -7.03 29.50
CA LEU A 228 5.71 -7.17 29.77
C LEU A 228 6.19 -5.98 30.61
N PRO A 229 7.14 -6.15 31.54
CA PRO A 229 7.66 -5.02 32.31
C PRO A 229 8.26 -3.94 31.39
N TYR A 230 8.05 -2.67 31.74
CA TYR A 230 8.66 -1.54 31.06
C TYR A 230 10.19 -1.73 30.94
N GLY A 231 10.74 -1.57 29.73
CA GLY A 231 12.17 -1.68 29.49
C GLY A 231 12.73 -3.11 29.53
N ALA A 232 11.87 -4.14 29.68
CA ALA A 232 12.33 -5.53 29.68
C ALA A 232 13.03 -5.83 28.34
N PRO A 233 14.29 -6.31 28.35
CA PRO A 233 15.05 -6.56 27.13
C PRO A 233 14.51 -7.80 26.41
N LEU A 234 14.24 -7.65 25.13
CA LEU A 234 13.70 -8.66 24.24
C LEU A 234 14.69 -8.96 23.12
N GLU A 235 14.78 -10.22 22.73
CA GLU A 235 15.34 -10.60 21.44
C GLU A 235 14.20 -11.05 20.53
N ILE A 236 14.08 -10.39 19.38
CA ILE A 236 13.18 -10.79 18.31
C ILE A 236 14.00 -11.46 17.22
N VAL A 237 13.61 -12.67 16.83
CA VAL A 237 14.28 -13.42 15.77
C VAL A 237 13.34 -13.60 14.60
N LEU A 238 13.80 -13.16 13.43
CA LEU A 238 13.09 -13.20 12.16
C LEU A 238 13.67 -14.32 11.29
N ARG A 239 12.82 -15.18 10.73
CA ARG A 239 13.22 -16.28 9.84
C ARG A 239 12.38 -16.31 8.57
N PRO A 240 13.01 -16.45 7.39
CA PRO A 240 12.27 -16.68 6.14
C PRO A 240 11.33 -17.88 6.24
N LEU A 241 10.06 -17.65 5.91
CA LEU A 241 9.05 -18.69 5.80
C LEU A 241 8.97 -19.15 4.34
N MET A 242 9.92 -20.00 3.96
CA MET A 242 9.99 -20.54 2.61
C MET A 242 8.87 -21.55 2.35
N PRO A 243 8.26 -21.55 1.15
CA PRO A 243 7.45 -22.68 0.69
C PRO A 243 8.22 -24.00 0.71
N ALA A 244 7.50 -25.12 0.84
CA ALA A 244 8.08 -26.46 0.95
C ALA A 244 8.90 -26.86 -0.29
N ASP A 245 8.56 -26.31 -1.46
CA ASP A 245 9.28 -26.55 -2.72
C ASP A 245 10.53 -25.65 -2.89
N GLY A 246 10.81 -24.78 -1.92
CA GLY A 246 11.93 -23.86 -1.91
C GLY A 246 11.82 -22.72 -2.92
N ARG A 247 10.70 -22.59 -3.65
CA ARG A 247 10.50 -21.52 -4.63
C ARG A 247 10.01 -20.24 -3.93
N PRO A 248 10.29 -19.05 -4.49
CA PRO A 248 9.78 -17.79 -3.94
C PRO A 248 8.27 -17.81 -3.86
N ARG A 249 7.65 -17.36 -2.76
CA ARG A 249 6.19 -17.33 -2.67
C ARG A 249 5.64 -16.31 -3.67
N VAL A 250 6.26 -15.14 -3.74
CA VAL A 250 5.80 -14.03 -4.59
C VAL A 250 5.94 -14.44 -6.06
N LEU A 251 4.85 -14.25 -6.81
CA LEU A 251 4.77 -14.54 -8.24
C LEU A 251 4.28 -13.28 -8.97
N PRO A 252 5.18 -12.33 -9.28
CA PRO A 252 4.81 -11.16 -10.04
C PRO A 252 4.58 -11.55 -11.50
N LEU A 253 3.44 -11.13 -12.06
CA LEU A 253 3.04 -11.42 -13.43
C LEU A 253 2.43 -10.18 -14.07
N THR A 254 2.75 -9.98 -15.35
CA THR A 254 1.97 -9.09 -16.21
C THR A 254 0.96 -9.93 -16.96
N VAL A 255 -0.31 -9.51 -16.97
CA VAL A 255 -1.38 -10.15 -17.72
C VAL A 255 -1.82 -9.22 -18.84
N SER A 256 -1.46 -9.57 -20.07
CA SER A 256 -1.93 -8.87 -21.26
C SER A 256 -3.29 -9.40 -21.69
N ALA A 257 -4.32 -8.56 -21.65
CA ALA A 257 -5.65 -8.84 -22.14
C ALA A 257 -5.78 -8.29 -23.57
N THR A 258 -5.75 -9.18 -24.56
CA THR A 258 -5.75 -8.82 -25.99
C THR A 258 -7.11 -9.09 -26.61
N TRP A 259 -7.50 -8.26 -27.59
CA TRP A 259 -8.77 -8.38 -28.30
C TRP A 259 -8.54 -8.62 -29.79
N ASN A 260 -9.01 -9.75 -30.31
CA ASN A 260 -8.83 -10.11 -31.72
C ASN A 260 -10.05 -9.78 -32.62
N GLY A 261 -11.04 -9.04 -32.11
CA GLY A 261 -12.30 -8.77 -32.81
C GLY A 261 -13.47 -9.65 -32.38
N GLU A 262 -13.20 -10.79 -31.74
CA GLU A 262 -14.22 -11.76 -31.34
C GLU A 262 -14.14 -12.16 -29.86
N ARG A 263 -12.92 -12.42 -29.37
CA ARG A 263 -12.66 -12.91 -28.02
C ARG A 263 -11.49 -12.20 -27.36
N VAL A 264 -11.51 -12.21 -26.02
CA VAL A 264 -10.38 -11.78 -25.20
C VAL A 264 -9.46 -12.97 -24.95
N THR A 265 -8.16 -12.80 -25.22
CA THR A 265 -7.12 -13.77 -24.88
C THR A 265 -6.23 -13.15 -23.80
N LEU A 266 -5.93 -13.93 -22.76
CA LEU A 266 -5.03 -13.51 -21.69
C LEU A 266 -3.68 -14.20 -21.86
N THR A 267 -2.60 -13.43 -21.73
CA THR A 267 -1.23 -13.95 -21.70
C THR A 267 -0.55 -13.48 -20.43
N CYS A 268 -0.10 -14.42 -19.60
CA CYS A 268 0.69 -14.17 -18.39
C CYS A 268 2.17 -14.25 -18.72
N THR A 269 2.93 -13.22 -18.31
CA THR A 269 4.38 -13.16 -18.46
C THR A 269 5.06 -12.83 -17.14
N HIS A 270 6.26 -13.38 -16.93
CA HIS A 270 7.16 -12.95 -15.87
C HIS A 270 7.80 -11.59 -16.19
N ALA A 271 8.46 -10.99 -15.20
CA ALA A 271 9.19 -9.74 -15.36
C ALA A 271 10.31 -9.79 -16.41
N ASP A 272 10.87 -10.97 -16.69
CA ASP A 272 11.87 -11.20 -17.75
C ASP A 272 11.23 -11.34 -19.16
N GLY A 273 9.91 -11.20 -19.27
CA GLY A 273 9.14 -11.34 -20.50
C GLY A 273 8.82 -12.79 -20.88
N SER A 274 9.26 -13.79 -20.11
CA SER A 274 8.96 -15.19 -20.41
C SER A 274 7.47 -15.48 -20.21
N LYS A 275 6.86 -16.12 -21.21
CA LYS A 275 5.45 -16.51 -21.22
C LYS A 275 5.24 -17.75 -20.35
N THR A 276 4.29 -17.66 -19.42
CA THR A 276 3.97 -18.76 -18.49
C THR A 276 2.68 -19.46 -18.82
N LYS A 277 1.66 -18.69 -19.19
CA LYS A 277 0.32 -19.20 -19.52
C LYS A 277 -0.33 -18.29 -20.54
N GLU A 278 -1.06 -18.90 -21.47
CA GLU A 278 -2.01 -18.20 -22.33
C GLU A 278 -3.24 -19.06 -22.50
N GLY A 279 -4.36 -18.39 -22.70
CA GLY A 279 -5.65 -19.02 -22.91
C GLY A 279 -6.77 -17.99 -22.84
N ASP A 280 -8.00 -18.49 -22.78
CA ASP A 280 -9.13 -17.66 -22.42
C ASP A 280 -9.10 -17.28 -20.92
N MET A 281 -10.05 -16.43 -20.53
CA MET A 281 -10.20 -15.97 -19.15
C MET A 281 -10.29 -17.12 -18.13
N ALA A 282 -11.08 -18.15 -18.42
CA ALA A 282 -11.35 -19.24 -17.47
C ALA A 282 -10.11 -20.13 -17.28
N GLU A 283 -9.42 -20.44 -18.37
CA GLU A 283 -8.18 -21.23 -18.34
C GLU A 283 -7.07 -20.53 -17.57
N VAL A 284 -6.90 -19.22 -17.77
CA VAL A 284 -5.87 -18.43 -17.08
C VAL A 284 -6.20 -18.27 -15.60
N LEU A 285 -7.44 -17.96 -15.23
CA LEU A 285 -7.84 -17.86 -13.82
C LEU A 285 -7.70 -19.19 -13.08
N THR A 286 -8.04 -20.31 -13.74
CA THR A 286 -7.85 -21.64 -13.18
C THR A 286 -6.37 -21.94 -12.92
N TRP A 287 -5.50 -21.57 -13.87
CA TRP A 287 -4.05 -21.71 -13.70
C TRP A 287 -3.51 -20.85 -12.56
N LEU A 288 -3.95 -19.58 -12.45
CA LEU A 288 -3.57 -18.67 -11.37
C LEU A 288 -4.00 -19.20 -10.00
N HIS A 289 -5.22 -19.71 -9.89
CA HIS A 289 -5.71 -20.35 -8.67
C HIS A 289 -4.84 -21.56 -8.30
N ALA A 290 -4.46 -22.39 -9.27
CA ALA A 290 -3.57 -23.53 -9.01
C ALA A 290 -2.18 -23.08 -8.50
N GLN A 291 -1.68 -21.90 -8.91
CA GLN A 291 -0.46 -21.34 -8.31
C GLN A 291 -0.67 -20.98 -6.83
N SER A 292 -1.82 -20.38 -6.49
CA SER A 292 -2.18 -20.07 -5.11
C SER A 292 -2.25 -21.33 -4.23
N GLU A 293 -2.91 -22.39 -4.72
CA GLU A 293 -3.02 -23.68 -4.03
C GLU A 293 -1.65 -24.36 -3.85
N ALA A 294 -0.72 -24.14 -4.78
CA ALA A 294 0.68 -24.57 -4.66
C ALA A 294 1.50 -23.72 -3.67
N GLY A 295 0.87 -22.78 -2.95
CA GLY A 295 1.52 -21.92 -1.96
C GLY A 295 2.25 -20.72 -2.56
N ARG A 296 2.01 -20.38 -3.83
CA ARG A 296 2.49 -19.13 -4.46
C ARG A 296 1.49 -18.01 -4.21
N GLU A 297 1.92 -16.77 -4.41
CA GLU A 297 1.04 -15.59 -4.35
C GLU A 297 1.17 -14.80 -5.67
N PRO A 298 0.22 -14.95 -6.60
CA PRO A 298 0.19 -14.17 -7.83
C PRO A 298 -0.10 -12.69 -7.56
N TYR A 299 0.85 -11.83 -7.93
CA TYR A 299 0.69 -10.36 -7.95
C TYR A 299 0.61 -9.91 -9.40
N LEU A 300 -0.55 -9.39 -9.81
CA LEU A 300 -0.88 -9.17 -11.21
C LEU A 300 -0.91 -7.69 -11.56
N THR A 301 -0.17 -7.32 -12.59
CA THR A 301 -0.37 -6.07 -13.32
C THR A 301 -1.13 -6.38 -14.61
N ILE A 302 -2.32 -5.78 -14.80
CA ILE A 302 -3.14 -6.04 -16.00
C ILE A 302 -2.85 -4.97 -17.06
N HIS A 303 -2.59 -5.40 -18.28
CA HIS A 303 -2.43 -4.54 -19.45
C HIS A 303 -3.57 -4.79 -20.44
N PHE A 304 -4.35 -3.76 -20.74
CA PHE A 304 -5.46 -3.84 -21.69
C PHE A 304 -4.96 -3.41 -23.08
N ASP A 305 -5.29 -4.20 -24.09
CA ASP A 305 -5.05 -3.85 -25.48
C ASP A 305 -5.91 -2.66 -25.91
N ASP A 306 -5.28 -1.66 -26.55
CA ASP A 306 -5.91 -0.45 -27.03
C ASP A 306 -7.02 -0.71 -28.07
N ALA A 307 -6.93 -1.82 -28.81
CA ALA A 307 -7.97 -2.23 -29.77
C ALA A 307 -9.23 -2.79 -29.09
N MET A 308 -9.18 -3.05 -27.78
CA MET A 308 -10.31 -3.61 -27.03
C MET A 308 -11.43 -2.58 -26.89
N PRO A 309 -12.70 -2.93 -27.18
CA PRO A 309 -13.83 -2.06 -26.87
C PRO A 309 -13.94 -1.78 -25.37
N LEU A 310 -14.31 -0.55 -24.99
CA LEU A 310 -14.43 -0.15 -23.59
C LEU A 310 -15.30 -1.11 -22.77
N ARG A 311 -16.46 -1.53 -23.30
CA ARG A 311 -17.35 -2.51 -22.65
C ARG A 311 -16.65 -3.84 -22.32
N ARG A 312 -15.70 -4.27 -23.15
CA ARG A 312 -14.93 -5.51 -22.94
C ARG A 312 -13.86 -5.31 -21.87
N ALA A 313 -13.19 -4.15 -21.87
CA ALA A 313 -12.25 -3.79 -20.80
C ALA A 313 -12.94 -3.73 -19.43
N VAL A 314 -14.15 -3.16 -19.35
CA VAL A 314 -14.99 -3.19 -18.14
C VAL A 314 -15.28 -4.62 -17.70
N GLY A 315 -15.64 -5.52 -18.63
CA GLY A 315 -15.89 -6.93 -18.31
C GLY A 315 -14.65 -7.65 -17.75
N VAL A 316 -13.48 -7.44 -18.37
CA VAL A 316 -12.20 -7.98 -17.88
C VAL A 316 -11.86 -7.43 -16.50
N ALA A 317 -11.97 -6.10 -16.31
CA ALA A 317 -11.70 -5.45 -15.05
C ALA A 317 -12.61 -5.96 -13.92
N HIS A 318 -13.89 -6.17 -14.21
CA HIS A 318 -14.86 -6.69 -13.24
C HIS A 318 -14.50 -8.11 -12.77
N VAL A 319 -14.09 -8.99 -13.68
CA VAL A 319 -13.66 -10.34 -13.33
C VAL A 319 -12.44 -10.30 -12.41
N PHE A 320 -11.43 -9.48 -12.73
CA PHE A 320 -10.23 -9.34 -11.90
C PHE A 320 -10.53 -8.71 -10.53
N ASP A 321 -11.47 -7.77 -10.46
CA ASP A 321 -11.90 -7.19 -9.18
C ASP A 321 -12.60 -8.21 -8.27
N ILE A 322 -13.40 -9.13 -8.84
CA ILE A 322 -14.07 -10.20 -8.08
C ILE A 322 -13.08 -11.17 -7.43
N VAL A 323 -11.97 -11.47 -8.11
CA VAL A 323 -10.96 -12.43 -7.65
C VAL A 323 -9.79 -11.78 -6.89
N ASP A 324 -9.71 -10.44 -6.85
CA ASP A 324 -8.73 -9.71 -6.06
C ASP A 324 -8.88 -10.05 -4.56
N GLY A 325 -7.83 -10.61 -3.97
CA GLY A 325 -7.80 -11.14 -2.60
C GLY A 325 -8.24 -12.60 -2.44
N LYS A 326 -8.65 -13.29 -3.51
CA LYS A 326 -9.10 -14.69 -3.50
C LYS A 326 -8.09 -15.60 -4.19
N GLY A 327 -6.87 -15.61 -3.67
CA GLY A 327 -5.72 -16.33 -4.24
C GLY A 327 -4.96 -15.57 -5.33
N ILE A 328 -5.40 -14.36 -5.67
CA ILE A 328 -4.76 -13.45 -6.64
C ILE A 328 -4.77 -12.05 -6.03
N LYS A 329 -3.74 -11.25 -6.29
CA LYS A 329 -3.66 -9.86 -5.82
C LYS A 329 -3.37 -8.93 -6.99
N LEU A 330 -4.16 -7.88 -7.16
CA LEU A 330 -3.82 -6.82 -8.12
C LEU A 330 -2.67 -5.97 -7.58
N ASP A 331 -1.64 -5.80 -8.40
CA ASP A 331 -0.44 -5.04 -8.05
C ASP A 331 -0.11 -3.99 -9.12
N GLY A 332 -0.55 -2.77 -8.86
CA GLY A 332 -0.24 -1.63 -9.69
C GLY A 332 -0.94 -1.62 -11.04
N LYS A 333 -0.49 -0.70 -11.90
CA LYS A 333 -0.94 -0.54 -13.28
C LYS A 333 0.25 -0.71 -14.22
N ALA A 334 0.00 -1.09 -15.46
CA ALA A 334 1.03 -1.05 -16.50
C ALA A 334 1.51 0.41 -16.72
N ASP A 335 2.75 0.58 -17.19
CA ASP A 335 3.40 1.89 -17.33
C ASP A 335 2.53 2.90 -18.09
N ASP A 336 1.99 2.49 -19.22
CA ASP A 336 1.12 3.28 -20.11
C ASP A 336 -0.38 2.93 -19.98
N GLY A 337 -0.73 2.03 -19.07
CA GLY A 337 -2.07 1.52 -18.86
C GLY A 337 -2.78 2.15 -17.66
N LEU A 338 -4.00 1.65 -17.42
CA LEU A 338 -4.85 2.01 -16.28
C LEU A 338 -4.96 0.85 -15.30
N TYR A 339 -5.09 1.18 -14.01
CA TYR A 339 -5.44 0.20 -12.98
C TYR A 339 -6.83 -0.39 -13.28
N PRO A 340 -7.10 -1.70 -13.12
CA PRO A 340 -8.39 -2.30 -13.49
C PRO A 340 -9.61 -1.57 -12.92
N ARG A 341 -9.58 -1.12 -11.66
CA ARG A 341 -10.71 -0.38 -11.06
C ARG A 341 -10.98 0.99 -11.69
N ALA A 342 -10.09 1.52 -12.54
CA ALA A 342 -10.38 2.71 -13.33
C ALA A 342 -11.61 2.50 -14.24
N PHE A 343 -11.85 1.27 -14.71
CA PHE A 343 -13.01 0.91 -15.53
C PHE A 343 -14.26 0.58 -14.71
N LEU A 344 -14.19 0.66 -13.38
CA LEU A 344 -15.29 0.36 -12.46
C LEU A 344 -15.60 1.56 -11.55
N PRO A 345 -15.80 2.77 -12.10
CA PRO A 345 -16.15 3.92 -11.27
C PRO A 345 -17.54 3.74 -10.62
N GLN A 346 -17.77 4.46 -9.53
CA GLN A 346 -19.10 4.50 -8.92
C GLN A 346 -20.04 5.30 -9.81
N GLU A 347 -21.18 4.71 -10.20
CA GLU A 347 -22.12 5.33 -11.14
C GLU A 347 -22.64 6.70 -10.66
N LYS A 348 -22.84 6.86 -9.35
CA LYS A 348 -23.24 8.15 -8.76
C LYS A 348 -22.26 9.28 -9.06
N TRP A 349 -20.98 8.97 -9.32
CA TRP A 349 -19.98 9.98 -9.67
C TRP A 349 -20.17 10.57 -11.06
N ARG A 350 -21.13 10.11 -11.87
CA ARG A 350 -21.51 10.86 -13.08
C ARG A 350 -22.09 12.22 -12.73
N GLU A 351 -22.87 12.29 -11.67
CA GLU A 351 -23.50 13.53 -11.20
C GLU A 351 -22.51 14.38 -10.40
N HIS A 352 -22.33 15.65 -10.80
CA HIS A 352 -21.30 16.52 -10.20
C HIS A 352 -21.47 16.70 -8.69
N LYS A 353 -22.72 16.80 -8.23
CA LYS A 353 -23.10 16.97 -6.82
C LYS A 353 -22.75 15.78 -5.92
N ASP A 354 -22.61 14.59 -6.50
CA ASP A 354 -22.42 13.34 -5.76
C ASP A 354 -20.93 12.93 -5.69
N ARG A 355 -20.04 13.82 -6.14
CA ARG A 355 -18.58 13.67 -6.10
C ARG A 355 -18.01 14.44 -4.91
N HIS A 356 -16.94 13.90 -4.33
CA HIS A 356 -16.20 14.59 -3.27
C HIS A 356 -15.23 15.63 -3.86
N PRO A 357 -14.38 15.28 -4.86
CA PRO A 357 -13.65 16.26 -5.67
C PRO A 357 -14.35 16.54 -7.00
N GLN A 358 -14.10 17.70 -7.61
CA GLN A 358 -14.46 17.98 -9.00
C GLN A 358 -13.27 17.73 -9.94
N PRO A 359 -13.24 16.60 -10.68
CA PRO A 359 -12.14 16.25 -11.57
C PRO A 359 -12.16 17.05 -12.86
N PHE A 360 -11.05 17.00 -13.61
CA PHE A 360 -11.11 17.25 -15.03
C PHE A 360 -11.92 16.14 -15.71
N GLU A 361 -12.65 16.47 -16.77
CA GLU A 361 -13.35 15.47 -17.55
C GLU A 361 -12.90 15.49 -19.01
N LEU A 362 -12.64 14.33 -19.58
CA LEU A 362 -12.48 14.13 -21.02
C LEU A 362 -13.75 13.48 -21.54
N HIS A 363 -14.47 14.17 -22.42
CA HIS A 363 -15.62 13.60 -23.11
C HIS A 363 -15.23 13.32 -24.56
N VAL A 364 -15.43 12.07 -24.95
CA VAL A 364 -15.33 11.62 -26.34
C VAL A 364 -16.71 11.11 -26.76
N THR A 365 -17.22 11.62 -27.87
CA THR A 365 -18.49 11.16 -28.46
C THR A 365 -18.28 10.86 -29.93
N GLN A 366 -19.16 10.03 -30.49
CA GLN A 366 -19.17 9.72 -31.91
C GLN A 366 -20.49 10.18 -32.52
N ALA A 367 -20.41 10.96 -33.58
CA ALA A 367 -21.58 11.33 -34.37
C ALA A 367 -22.01 10.17 -35.29
N GLU A 368 -23.23 10.21 -35.83
CA GLU A 368 -23.77 9.17 -36.73
C GLU A 368 -22.89 8.90 -37.97
N GLY A 369 -22.09 9.87 -38.41
CA GLY A 369 -21.11 9.71 -39.50
C GLY A 369 -19.77 9.07 -39.11
N GLY A 370 -19.62 8.61 -37.86
CA GLY A 370 -18.38 7.99 -37.34
C GLY A 370 -17.33 8.99 -36.87
N THR A 371 -17.51 10.29 -37.12
CA THR A 371 -16.60 11.35 -36.67
C THR A 371 -16.61 11.47 -35.15
N LEU A 372 -15.42 11.48 -34.56
CA LEU A 372 -15.23 11.68 -33.12
C LEU A 372 -15.23 13.18 -32.78
N SER A 373 -15.97 13.53 -31.73
CA SER A 373 -15.90 14.83 -31.07
C SER A 373 -15.23 14.68 -29.71
N LYS A 374 -14.37 15.63 -29.35
CA LYS A 374 -13.57 15.62 -28.12
C LYS A 374 -13.71 16.96 -27.41
N LYS A 375 -13.92 16.92 -26.10
CA LYS A 375 -13.89 18.11 -25.26
C LYS A 375 -13.31 17.83 -23.88
N LEU A 376 -12.58 18.80 -23.36
CA LEU A 376 -12.23 18.88 -21.94
C LEU A 376 -13.35 19.64 -21.22
N VAL A 377 -13.79 19.15 -20.07
CA VAL A 377 -14.64 19.89 -19.14
C VAL A 377 -13.84 20.19 -17.88
N PHE A 378 -13.84 21.45 -17.47
CA PHE A 378 -13.30 21.87 -16.17
C PHE A 378 -14.43 22.47 -15.35
N ILE A 379 -14.57 22.01 -14.10
CA ILE A 379 -15.64 22.43 -13.21
C ILE A 379 -15.07 23.49 -12.27
N GLU A 380 -15.53 24.74 -12.42
CA GLU A 380 -15.16 25.82 -11.51
C GLU A 380 -16.01 25.75 -10.23
N GLU A 381 -15.34 25.84 -9.08
CA GLU A 381 -15.98 25.90 -7.78
C GLU A 381 -16.00 27.35 -7.27
N ASP A 382 -17.20 27.91 -7.11
CA ASP A 382 -17.41 29.20 -6.47
C ASP A 382 -17.87 29.00 -5.02
N TRP A 383 -16.94 29.20 -4.09
CA TRP A 383 -17.14 29.09 -2.65
C TRP A 383 -17.69 30.38 -2.00
N THR A 384 -18.01 31.41 -2.80
CA THR A 384 -18.55 32.67 -2.28
C THR A 384 -20.08 32.66 -2.10
N VAL A 385 -20.74 31.58 -2.53
CA VAL A 385 -22.20 31.40 -2.40
C VAL A 385 -22.61 31.01 -0.98
N GLU A 386 -23.87 31.27 -0.64
CA GLU A 386 -24.45 30.88 0.65
C GLU A 386 -24.66 29.35 0.70
N GLY A 387 -24.14 28.70 1.74
CA GLY A 387 -24.27 27.25 1.95
C GLY A 387 -22.96 26.59 2.37
N LEU A 388 -23.00 25.25 2.49
CA LEU A 388 -21.81 24.42 2.73
C LEU A 388 -21.17 23.91 1.44
N ASP A 389 -21.91 23.94 0.33
CA ASP A 389 -21.49 23.43 -0.97
C ASP A 389 -21.16 24.59 -1.94
N PRO A 390 -20.10 24.48 -2.75
CA PRO A 390 -19.79 25.49 -3.74
C PRO A 390 -20.78 25.46 -4.89
N LYS A 391 -20.96 26.60 -5.56
CA LYS A 391 -21.63 26.61 -6.85
C LYS A 391 -20.68 26.06 -7.90
N LEU A 392 -21.10 24.96 -8.54
CA LEU A 392 -20.35 24.30 -9.60
C LEU A 392 -20.71 24.87 -10.97
N THR A 393 -19.72 25.34 -11.72
CA THR A 393 -19.91 25.87 -13.08
C THR A 393 -19.01 25.12 -14.07
N PRO A 394 -19.56 24.15 -14.83
CA PRO A 394 -18.81 23.46 -15.87
C PRO A 394 -18.44 24.39 -17.02
N ARG A 395 -17.21 24.27 -17.53
CA ARG A 395 -16.73 24.96 -18.73
C ARG A 395 -16.19 23.95 -19.73
N ASP A 396 -16.67 24.06 -20.97
CA ASP A 396 -16.31 23.18 -22.07
C ASP A 396 -15.18 23.80 -22.92
N TYR A 397 -14.20 22.97 -23.26
CA TYR A 397 -13.07 23.30 -24.12
C TYR A 397 -12.96 22.22 -25.22
N PRO A 398 -13.62 22.43 -26.39
CA PRO A 398 -13.52 21.50 -27.50
C PRO A 398 -12.10 21.51 -28.12
N PHE A 399 -11.67 20.37 -28.64
CA PHE A 399 -10.37 20.23 -29.30
C PHE A 399 -10.37 19.13 -30.36
N THR A 400 -9.42 19.19 -31.30
CA THR A 400 -9.34 18.23 -32.40
C THR A 400 -8.17 17.27 -32.22
N GLU A 401 -6.97 17.77 -31.91
CA GLU A 401 -5.76 16.92 -31.82
C GLU A 401 -5.38 16.59 -30.37
N TRP A 402 -4.86 15.39 -30.11
CA TRP A 402 -4.52 14.96 -28.75
C TRP A 402 -3.37 15.78 -28.15
N GLU A 403 -2.49 16.32 -28.98
CA GLU A 403 -1.38 17.19 -28.64
C GLU A 403 -1.85 18.53 -28.02
N GLU A 404 -3.11 18.91 -28.25
CA GLU A 404 -3.72 20.10 -27.64
C GLU A 404 -4.16 19.84 -26.19
N PHE A 405 -4.52 18.61 -25.86
CA PHE A 405 -5.18 18.26 -24.60
C PHE A 405 -4.35 18.62 -23.35
N PRO A 406 -3.03 18.32 -23.27
CA PRO A 406 -2.22 18.73 -22.11
C PRO A 406 -2.17 20.25 -21.91
N LYS A 407 -2.13 21.03 -23.01
CA LYS A 407 -2.13 22.50 -22.95
C LYS A 407 -3.46 23.03 -22.43
N LEU A 408 -4.57 22.40 -22.82
CA LEU A 408 -5.91 22.75 -22.31
C LEU A 408 -6.06 22.44 -20.83
N VAL A 409 -5.56 21.29 -20.36
CA VAL A 409 -5.55 20.96 -18.92
C VAL A 409 -4.77 21.99 -18.12
N ILE A 410 -3.62 22.45 -18.62
CA ILE A 410 -2.83 23.53 -17.99
C ILE A 410 -3.60 24.86 -18.01
N LYS A 411 -4.18 25.22 -19.15
CA LYS A 411 -4.90 26.48 -19.33
C LYS A 411 -6.15 26.57 -18.46
N ALA A 412 -6.92 25.49 -18.35
CA ALA A 412 -8.20 25.47 -17.64
C ALA A 412 -8.02 25.46 -16.12
N GLY A 413 -7.15 24.61 -15.58
CA GLY A 413 -6.94 24.54 -14.13
C GLY A 413 -5.90 25.52 -13.58
N GLY A 414 -5.06 26.10 -14.44
CA GLY A 414 -3.86 26.82 -14.04
C GLY A 414 -2.67 25.90 -13.73
N THR A 415 -1.49 26.51 -13.52
CA THR A 415 -0.24 25.80 -13.18
C THR A 415 -0.24 25.26 -11.75
N ASP A 416 -0.98 25.91 -10.85
CA ASP A 416 -0.99 25.58 -9.41
C ASP A 416 -2.19 24.69 -9.01
N SER A 417 -2.95 24.21 -10.00
CA SER A 417 -4.07 23.30 -9.76
C SER A 417 -3.59 22.03 -9.06
N LYS A 418 -4.20 21.71 -7.92
CA LYS A 418 -3.92 20.49 -7.16
C LYS A 418 -4.77 19.29 -7.61
N VAL A 419 -5.66 19.47 -8.59
CA VAL A 419 -6.50 18.39 -9.11
C VAL A 419 -5.63 17.39 -9.87
N ARG A 420 -5.65 16.13 -9.43
CA ARG A 420 -4.89 14.99 -10.00
C ARG A 420 -5.78 13.92 -10.64
N LEU A 421 -7.07 14.21 -10.79
CA LEU A 421 -8.11 13.27 -11.16
C LEU A 421 -8.68 13.60 -12.54
N LEU A 422 -8.82 12.59 -13.40
CA LEU A 422 -9.46 12.65 -14.71
C LEU A 422 -10.62 11.66 -14.77
N PHE A 423 -11.81 12.15 -15.10
CA PHE A 423 -12.91 11.30 -15.53
C PHE A 423 -12.96 11.26 -17.05
N VAL A 424 -13.08 10.08 -17.63
CA VAL A 424 -13.21 9.88 -19.06
C VAL A 424 -14.62 9.39 -19.34
N HIS A 425 -15.34 10.05 -20.22
CA HIS A 425 -16.63 9.64 -20.73
C HIS A 425 -16.46 9.28 -22.20
N ALA A 426 -16.66 8.01 -22.57
CA ALA A 426 -16.43 7.53 -23.93
C ALA A 426 -17.49 6.49 -24.33
N PRO A 427 -17.78 6.30 -25.63
CA PRO A 427 -18.78 5.33 -26.07
C PRO A 427 -18.33 3.90 -25.74
N ALA A 428 -19.22 3.09 -25.16
CA ALA A 428 -18.87 1.78 -24.65
C ALA A 428 -18.40 0.79 -25.74
N ASP A 429 -18.86 0.97 -26.97
CA ASP A 429 -18.55 0.08 -28.10
C ASP A 429 -17.26 0.45 -28.85
N LEU A 430 -16.67 1.61 -28.56
CA LEU A 430 -15.44 2.06 -29.20
C LEU A 430 -14.19 1.53 -28.49
N PRO A 431 -13.08 1.35 -29.25
CA PRO A 431 -11.83 0.87 -28.70
C PRO A 431 -11.21 1.86 -27.71
N LEU A 432 -10.42 1.36 -26.75
CA LEU A 432 -9.69 2.20 -25.79
C LEU A 432 -8.76 3.22 -26.49
N SER A 433 -8.24 2.88 -27.68
CA SER A 433 -7.45 3.78 -28.53
C SER A 433 -8.17 5.09 -28.86
N THR A 434 -9.50 5.14 -28.74
CA THR A 434 -10.31 6.34 -28.94
C THR A 434 -10.07 7.42 -27.88
N PHE A 435 -9.52 7.10 -26.69
CA PHE A 435 -9.24 8.11 -25.65
C PHE A 435 -7.91 7.93 -24.91
N MET A 436 -7.32 6.74 -24.92
CA MET A 436 -6.06 6.45 -24.24
C MET A 436 -4.89 7.37 -24.65
N PRO A 437 -4.76 7.84 -25.91
CA PRO A 437 -3.73 8.83 -26.25
C PRO A 437 -3.81 10.10 -25.38
N GLY A 438 -5.01 10.61 -25.13
CA GLY A 438 -5.22 11.77 -24.26
C GLY A 438 -4.90 11.47 -22.79
N VAL A 439 -5.34 10.32 -22.30
CA VAL A 439 -5.06 9.84 -20.93
C VAL A 439 -3.55 9.75 -20.69
N ARG A 440 -2.81 9.11 -21.61
CA ARG A 440 -1.35 8.98 -21.53
C ARG A 440 -0.65 10.33 -21.59
N ALA A 441 -1.11 11.25 -22.43
CA ALA A 441 -0.52 12.58 -22.58
C ALA A 441 -0.61 13.45 -21.31
N VAL A 442 -1.49 13.12 -20.37
CA VAL A 442 -1.65 13.86 -19.10
C VAL A 442 -1.36 13.01 -17.86
N ALA A 443 -0.88 11.78 -18.00
CA ALA A 443 -0.75 10.81 -16.90
C ALA A 443 0.14 11.31 -15.74
N ASP A 444 1.18 12.10 -16.02
CA ASP A 444 2.04 12.69 -14.97
C ASP A 444 1.29 13.72 -14.11
N ARG A 445 0.32 14.42 -14.70
CA ARG A 445 -0.47 15.44 -14.02
C ARG A 445 -1.75 14.88 -13.42
N LEU A 446 -2.50 14.10 -14.20
CA LEU A 446 -3.79 13.51 -13.87
C LEU A 446 -3.65 11.99 -13.78
N ASN A 447 -2.99 11.53 -12.73
CA ASN A 447 -2.58 10.14 -12.57
C ASN A 447 -3.66 9.23 -11.98
N LEU A 448 -4.74 9.80 -11.44
CA LEU A 448 -5.93 9.07 -11.04
C LEU A 448 -6.97 9.19 -12.14
N VAL A 449 -7.34 8.06 -12.76
CA VAL A 449 -8.24 8.05 -13.92
C VAL A 449 -9.39 7.12 -13.65
N TYR A 450 -10.59 7.54 -14.03
CA TYR A 450 -11.79 6.71 -14.05
C TYR A 450 -12.48 6.85 -15.41
N VAL A 451 -12.99 5.74 -15.93
CA VAL A 451 -13.56 5.65 -17.27
C VAL A 451 -15.00 5.18 -17.19
N PHE A 452 -15.90 5.99 -17.73
CA PHE A 452 -17.32 5.75 -17.86
C PHE A 452 -17.65 5.41 -19.31
N GLY A 453 -18.29 4.25 -19.52
CA GLY A 453 -18.93 3.92 -20.79
C GLY A 453 -20.26 4.65 -20.92
N ASN A 454 -20.50 5.28 -22.06
CA ASN A 454 -21.77 5.89 -22.46
C ASN A 454 -22.46 5.10 -23.56
#